data_AF-A0A8T1Q4A8-F1
#
_entry.id   AF-A0A8T1Q4A8-F1
#
_cell.length_a   1.000
_cell.length_b   1.000
_cell.length_c   1.000
_cell.angle_alpha   90.00
_cell.angle_beta   90.00
_cell.angle_gamma   90.00
#
_symmetry.space_group_name_H-M   'P 1'
#
loop_
_entity.id
_entity.type
_entity.pdbx_description
1 polymer ?
#
loop_
_entity_poly.entity_id
_entity_poly.type
_entity_poly.pdbx_seq_one_letter_code
_entity_poly.pdbx_strand_id
1 'polypeptide(L)'
;GGEEDPDSQEAQVQDLRVPEHWLIPSKALEESEWLRFTLHKWLDDEYCPEETNVEISKVAANSFYKSLLEKQTDLGEILLKMARELEYISYQESFHGAFSSANAAVNLIAQRIEQVQ
;
A
#
# COMPACT_ATOMS: atom_id res chain seq x y z
N GLY A 1 24.19 -35.44 16.15
CA GLY A 1 22.81 -34.97 16.34
C GLY A 1 22.91 -33.54 16.79
N GLY A 2 22.68 -32.60 15.88
CA GLY A 2 22.44 -31.22 16.26
C GLY A 2 20.98 -31.13 16.64
N GLU A 3 20.71 -30.64 17.85
CA GLU A 3 19.37 -30.31 18.29
C GLU A 3 18.90 -29.13 17.42
N GLU A 4 17.91 -29.37 16.56
CA GLU A 4 17.23 -28.33 15.81
C GLU A 4 16.41 -27.50 16.80
N ASP A 5 16.73 -26.21 16.89
CA ASP A 5 16.06 -25.23 17.74
C ASP A 5 14.61 -25.04 17.25
N PRO A 6 13.58 -25.47 17.99
CA PRO A 6 12.19 -25.39 17.55
C PRO A 6 11.64 -23.95 17.46
N ASP A 7 12.41 -22.96 17.94
CA ASP A 7 12.07 -21.53 17.87
C ASP A 7 12.67 -20.81 16.66
N SER A 8 13.27 -21.55 15.72
CA SER A 8 13.51 -21.05 14.36
C SER A 8 12.21 -21.01 13.53
N GLN A 9 11.16 -20.47 14.12
CA GLN A 9 10.08 -19.85 13.37
C GLN A 9 10.68 -18.59 12.74
N GLU A 10 11.39 -18.77 11.63
CA GLU A 10 11.48 -17.73 10.60
C GLU A 10 10.07 -17.18 10.46
N ALA A 11 9.88 -15.94 10.92
CA ALA A 11 8.60 -15.29 10.97
C ALA A 11 7.92 -15.52 9.63
N GLN A 12 6.92 -16.42 9.61
CA GLN A 12 6.15 -16.69 8.42
C GLN A 12 5.47 -15.37 8.11
N VAL A 13 6.07 -14.60 7.21
CA VAL A 13 5.42 -13.44 6.61
C VAL A 13 4.18 -14.04 5.98
N GLN A 14 3.04 -13.91 6.65
CA GLN A 14 1.78 -14.32 6.08
C GLN A 14 1.68 -13.56 4.78
N ASP A 15 1.60 -14.28 3.66
CA ASP A 15 1.35 -13.71 2.33
C ASP A 15 0.03 -12.94 2.40
N LEU A 16 0.09 -11.66 2.77
CA LEU A 16 -1.08 -10.83 2.91
C LEU A 16 -1.56 -10.49 1.51
N ARG A 17 -2.70 -11.05 1.15
CA ARG A 17 -3.27 -10.95 -0.20
C ARG A 17 -4.55 -10.15 -0.21
N VAL A 18 -4.71 -9.37 -1.27
CA VAL A 18 -5.96 -8.68 -1.56
C VAL A 18 -7.06 -9.71 -1.92
N PRO A 19 -8.30 -9.54 -1.44
CA PRO A 19 -9.42 -10.42 -1.81
C PRO A 19 -9.70 -10.42 -3.32
N GLU A 20 -9.95 -11.61 -3.90
CA GLU A 20 -10.17 -11.74 -5.34
C GLU A 20 -11.35 -10.91 -5.88
N HIS A 21 -12.36 -10.66 -5.06
CA HIS A 21 -13.51 -9.86 -5.45
C HIS A 21 -13.16 -8.37 -5.69
N TRP A 22 -12.00 -7.90 -5.21
CA TRP A 22 -11.48 -6.56 -5.51
C TRP A 22 -10.89 -6.46 -6.92
N LEU A 23 -10.61 -7.58 -7.58
CA LEU A 23 -10.06 -7.60 -8.94
C LEU A 23 -11.11 -7.24 -10.00
N ILE A 24 -12.39 -7.17 -9.62
CA ILE A 24 -13.48 -6.71 -10.49
C ILE A 24 -13.27 -5.21 -10.76
N PRO A 25 -13.25 -4.72 -12.01
CA PRO A 25 -12.89 -3.33 -12.31
C PRO A 25 -13.64 -2.26 -11.53
N SER A 26 -14.94 -2.45 -11.27
CA SER A 26 -15.74 -1.53 -10.46
C SER A 26 -15.30 -1.52 -9.00
N LYS A 27 -14.97 -2.69 -8.43
CA LYS A 27 -14.51 -2.81 -7.05
C LYS A 27 -13.06 -2.35 -6.91
N ALA A 28 -12.21 -2.65 -7.89
CA ALA A 28 -10.85 -2.14 -7.97
C ALA A 28 -10.82 -0.61 -7.95
N LEU A 29 -11.70 0.03 -8.74
CA LEU A 29 -11.83 1.48 -8.76
C LEU A 29 -12.33 2.03 -7.41
N GLU A 30 -13.35 1.39 -6.82
CA GLU A 30 -13.88 1.77 -5.50
C GLU A 30 -12.80 1.76 -4.41
N GLU A 31 -12.06 0.66 -4.28
CA GLU A 31 -11.03 0.52 -3.24
C GLU A 31 -9.81 1.41 -3.51
N SER A 32 -9.52 1.72 -4.78
CA SER A 32 -8.45 2.67 -5.14
C SER A 32 -8.83 4.11 -4.83
N GLU A 33 -10.08 4.52 -5.07
CA GLU A 33 -10.57 5.83 -4.66
C GLU A 33 -10.63 5.97 -3.14
N TRP A 34 -11.06 4.91 -2.44
CA TRP A 34 -10.99 4.85 -0.98
C TRP A 34 -9.55 5.06 -0.48
N LEU A 35 -8.57 4.37 -1.07
CA LEU A 35 -7.16 4.51 -0.72
C LEU A 35 -6.68 5.95 -0.97
N ARG A 36 -7.06 6.57 -2.09
CA ARG A 36 -6.69 7.95 -2.42
C ARG A 36 -7.11 8.93 -1.31
N PHE A 37 -8.37 8.88 -0.91
CA PHE A 37 -8.88 9.79 0.13
C PHE A 37 -8.27 9.50 1.50
N THR A 38 -8.17 8.22 1.85
CA THR A 38 -7.70 7.80 3.18
C THR A 38 -6.22 8.07 3.37
N LEU A 39 -5.39 7.77 2.36
CA LEU A 39 -3.95 8.02 2.40
C LEU A 39 -3.64 9.51 2.45
N HIS A 40 -4.33 10.34 1.64
CA HIS A 40 -4.15 11.79 1.69
C HIS A 40 -4.42 12.33 3.11
N LYS A 41 -5.56 11.94 3.69
CA LYS A 41 -5.90 12.33 5.05
C LYS A 41 -4.86 11.85 6.07
N TRP A 42 -4.40 10.61 5.95
CA TRP A 42 -3.41 10.04 6.85
C TRP A 42 -2.08 10.80 6.79
N LEU A 43 -1.61 11.15 5.58
CA LEU A 43 -0.36 11.91 5.40
C LEU A 43 -0.46 13.32 6.01
N ASP A 44 -1.60 13.99 5.81
CA ASP A 44 -1.86 15.31 6.39
C ASP A 44 -1.92 15.27 7.92
N ASP A 45 -2.50 14.21 8.49
CA ASP A 45 -2.61 14.01 9.94
C ASP A 45 -1.24 13.64 10.57
N GLU A 46 -0.39 12.86 9.87
CA GLU A 46 0.90 12.38 10.38
C GLU A 46 2.02 13.43 10.28
N TYR A 47 2.08 14.17 9.17
CA TYR A 47 3.18 15.11 8.90
C TYR A 47 2.71 16.56 8.99
N CYS A 48 2.05 17.02 7.93
CA CYS A 48 1.30 18.26 7.81
C CYS A 48 0.68 18.30 6.40
N PRO A 49 -0.37 19.11 6.17
CA PRO A 49 -0.93 19.28 4.84
C PRO A 49 0.07 19.88 3.85
N GLU A 50 0.29 19.21 2.72
CA GLU A 50 1.15 19.66 1.64
C GLU A 50 0.67 19.17 0.27
N GLU A 51 1.05 19.86 -0.81
CA GLU A 51 0.67 19.47 -2.17
C GLU A 51 1.24 18.09 -2.55
N THR A 52 2.42 17.74 -2.02
CA THR A 52 3.05 16.43 -2.22
C THR A 52 2.14 15.29 -1.76
N ASN A 53 1.41 15.44 -0.63
CA ASN A 53 0.49 14.41 -0.12
C ASN A 53 -0.67 14.15 -1.10
N VAL A 54 -1.15 15.21 -1.76
CA VAL A 54 -2.16 15.10 -2.82
C VAL A 54 -1.62 14.28 -4.00
N GLU A 55 -0.37 14.52 -4.40
CA GLU A 55 0.26 13.78 -5.51
C GLU A 55 0.54 12.32 -5.14
N ILE A 56 1.10 12.06 -3.96
CA ILE A 56 1.34 10.72 -3.42
C ILE A 56 0.04 9.92 -3.42
N SER A 57 -1.04 10.48 -2.88
CA SER A 57 -2.30 9.77 -2.78
C SER A 57 -2.87 9.38 -4.15
N LYS A 58 -2.74 10.25 -5.15
CA LYS A 58 -3.16 9.99 -6.54
C LYS A 58 -2.32 8.89 -7.17
N VAL A 59 -1.00 8.95 -7.03
CA VAL A 59 -0.07 7.96 -7.61
C VAL A 59 -0.26 6.60 -6.94
N ALA A 60 -0.33 6.55 -5.61
CA ALA A 60 -0.57 5.32 -4.86
C ALA A 60 -1.90 4.65 -5.25
N ALA A 61 -2.99 5.41 -5.32
CA ALA A 61 -4.30 4.91 -5.75
C ALA A 61 -4.28 4.36 -7.18
N ASN A 62 -3.65 5.07 -8.11
CA ASN A 62 -3.52 4.61 -9.50
C ASN A 62 -2.63 3.36 -9.62
N SER A 63 -1.56 3.29 -8.82
CA SER A 63 -0.69 2.12 -8.72
C SER A 63 -1.45 0.89 -8.26
N PHE A 64 -2.26 1.07 -7.21
CA PHE A 64 -3.09 0.01 -6.65
C PHE A 64 -4.14 -0.45 -7.66
N TYR A 65 -4.88 0.49 -8.28
CA TYR A 65 -5.87 0.18 -9.31
C TYR A 65 -5.29 -0.67 -10.44
N LYS A 66 -4.15 -0.26 -11.00
CA LYS A 66 -3.47 -1.01 -12.06
C LYS A 66 -3.06 -2.41 -11.60
N SER A 67 -2.52 -2.52 -10.38
CA SER A 67 -2.15 -3.81 -9.80
C SER A 67 -3.34 -4.76 -9.71
N LEU A 68 -4.50 -4.27 -9.26
CA LEU A 68 -5.73 -5.08 -9.22
C LEU A 68 -6.21 -5.50 -10.61
N LEU A 69 -6.15 -4.60 -11.60
CA LEU A 69 -6.49 -4.94 -12.99
C LEU A 69 -5.53 -5.97 -13.61
N GLU A 70 -4.25 -5.93 -13.20
CA GLU A 70 -3.23 -6.91 -13.56
C GLU A 70 -3.35 -8.22 -12.76
N LYS A 71 -4.38 -8.34 -11.89
CA LYS A 71 -4.61 -9.49 -11.00
C LYS A 71 -3.50 -9.73 -9.99
N GLN A 72 -2.73 -8.69 -9.67
CA GLN A 72 -1.77 -8.74 -8.58
C GLN A 72 -2.51 -8.74 -7.26
N THR A 73 -2.24 -9.74 -6.43
CA THR A 73 -2.88 -9.91 -5.11
C THR A 73 -1.89 -9.81 -3.97
N ASP A 74 -0.60 -10.03 -4.21
CA ASP A 74 0.43 -9.98 -3.18
C ASP A 74 0.71 -8.53 -2.77
N LEU A 75 0.52 -8.21 -1.49
CA LEU A 75 0.74 -6.83 -1.02
C LEU A 75 2.22 -6.43 -1.01
N GLY A 76 3.16 -7.37 -0.92
CA GLY A 76 4.58 -7.10 -1.08
C GLY A 76 4.92 -6.67 -2.50
N GLU A 77 4.39 -7.36 -3.52
CA GLU A 77 4.57 -6.95 -4.92
C GLU A 77 3.88 -5.62 -5.22
N ILE A 78 2.69 -5.38 -4.66
CA ILE A 78 1.98 -4.08 -4.76
C ILE A 78 2.81 -2.98 -4.11
N LEU A 79 3.37 -3.22 -2.92
CA LEU A 79 4.22 -2.26 -2.20
C LEU A 79 5.42 -1.84 -3.06
N LEU A 80 6.15 -2.82 -3.61
CA LEU A 80 7.36 -2.54 -4.40
C LEU A 80 7.04 -1.79 -5.69
N LYS A 81 5.96 -2.16 -6.38
CA LYS A 81 5.50 -1.43 -7.57
C LYS A 81 5.12 0.01 -7.22
N MET A 82 4.39 0.19 -6.14
CA MET A 82 3.95 1.52 -5.68
C MET A 82 5.13 2.39 -5.25
N ALA A 83 6.07 1.85 -4.49
CA ALA A 83 7.28 2.57 -4.07
C ALA A 83 8.06 3.08 -5.29
N ARG A 84 8.24 2.23 -6.31
CA ARG A 84 8.90 2.62 -7.57
C ARG A 84 8.15 3.72 -8.33
N GLU A 85 6.83 3.69 -8.35
CA GLU A 85 6.04 4.75 -9.00
C GLU A 85 6.10 6.07 -8.21
N LEU A 86 6.16 6.00 -6.88
CA LEU A 86 6.28 7.15 -5.99
C LEU A 86 7.67 7.81 -6.00
N GLU A 87 8.72 7.12 -6.45
CA GLU A 87 10.08 7.69 -6.63
C GLU A 87 10.13 8.83 -7.66
N TYR A 88 9.13 8.92 -8.55
CA TYR A 88 9.08 9.96 -9.58
C TYR A 88 8.42 11.28 -9.11
N ILE A 89 7.96 11.33 -7.86
CA ILE A 89 7.40 12.54 -7.23
C ILE A 89 8.52 13.37 -6.60
N SER A 90 8.33 14.69 -6.53
CA SER A 90 9.24 15.59 -5.80
C SER A 90 8.91 15.62 -4.30
N TYR A 91 9.91 15.35 -3.45
CA TYR A 91 9.80 15.41 -1.98
C TYR A 91 10.67 16.53 -1.37
N GLN A 92 11.11 17.52 -2.16
CA GLN A 92 12.13 18.49 -1.71
C GLN A 92 11.78 19.24 -0.42
N GLU A 93 10.49 19.48 -0.19
CA GLU A 93 9.97 20.19 0.98
C GLU A 93 9.29 19.26 2.00
N SER A 94 9.33 17.94 1.77
CA SER A 94 8.58 16.95 2.54
C SER A 94 9.47 16.22 3.55
N PHE A 95 8.90 15.84 4.70
CA PHE A 95 9.61 15.13 5.78
C PHE A 95 9.66 13.60 5.60
N HIS A 96 9.04 13.10 4.55
CA HIS A 96 8.90 11.68 4.22
C HIS A 96 9.25 11.43 2.76
N GLY A 97 9.34 10.15 2.37
CA GLY A 97 9.73 9.76 1.02
C GLY A 97 8.81 8.71 0.39
N ALA A 98 9.22 8.23 -0.78
CA ALA A 98 8.45 7.25 -1.56
C ALA A 98 8.16 5.96 -0.80
N PHE A 99 9.18 5.37 -0.14
CA PHE A 99 9.00 4.12 0.60
C PHE A 99 8.11 4.26 1.83
N SER A 100 8.27 5.32 2.62
CA SER A 100 7.40 5.56 3.78
C SER A 100 5.95 5.77 3.35
N SER A 101 5.74 6.49 2.24
CA SER A 101 4.42 6.70 1.64
C SER A 101 3.79 5.41 1.12
N ALA A 102 4.55 4.57 0.42
CA ALA A 102 4.09 3.28 -0.07
C ALA A 102 3.73 2.32 1.08
N ASN A 103 4.54 2.30 2.14
CA ASN A 103 4.27 1.51 3.34
C ASN A 103 3.00 1.97 4.04
N ALA A 104 2.79 3.28 4.18
CA ALA A 104 1.55 3.82 4.75
C ALA A 104 0.33 3.39 3.92
N ALA A 105 0.41 3.46 2.59
CA ALA A 105 -0.66 3.02 1.70
C ALA A 105 -0.98 1.53 1.88
N VAL A 106 0.02 0.66 1.91
CA VAL A 106 -0.17 -0.80 2.06
C VAL A 106 -0.66 -1.18 3.45
N ASN A 107 -0.22 -0.48 4.49
CA ASN A 107 -0.77 -0.64 5.84
C ASN A 107 -2.26 -0.29 5.90
N LEU A 108 -2.69 0.78 5.21
CA LEU A 108 -4.10 1.12 5.10
C LEU A 108 -4.89 0.05 4.33
N ILE A 109 -4.33 -0.48 3.23
CA ILE A 109 -4.95 -1.58 2.49
C ILE A 109 -5.11 -2.82 3.38
N ALA A 110 -4.08 -3.18 4.15
CA ALA A 110 -4.14 -4.30 5.09
C ALA A 110 -5.28 -4.14 6.11
N GLN A 111 -5.37 -2.97 6.75
CA GLN A 111 -6.45 -2.65 7.68
C GLN A 111 -7.84 -2.70 7.01
N ARG A 112 -7.93 -2.23 5.77
CA ARG A 112 -9.18 -2.28 4.99
C ARG A 112 -9.63 -3.71 4.73
N ILE A 113 -8.71 -4.61 4.42
CA ILE A 113 -9.00 -6.03 4.21
C ILE A 113 -9.60 -6.63 5.48
N GLU A 114 -9.02 -6.36 6.65
CA GLU A 114 -9.54 -6.85 7.95
C GLU A 114 -10.93 -6.30 8.29
N GLN A 115 -11.25 -5.08 7.85
CA GLN A 115 -12.55 -4.44 8.12
C GLN A 115 -13.69 -4.95 7.23
N VAL A 116 -13.38 -5.47 6.04
CA VAL A 116 -14.39 -5.93 5.07
C VAL A 116 -14.44 -7.45 4.89
N GLN A 117 -13.63 -8.18 5.67
CA GLN A 117 -13.68 -9.64 5.75
C GLN A 117 -14.91 -10.16 6.51
#